data_AF-A0A9X6KMZ3-F1
#
_entry.id   AF-A0A9X6KMZ3-F1
#
_cell.length_a   1.000
_cell.length_b   1.000
_cell.length_c   1.000
_cell.angle_alpha   90.00
_cell.angle_beta   90.00
_cell.angle_gamma   90.00
#
_symmetry.space_group_name_H-M   'P 1'
#
loop_
_entity.id
_entity.type
_entity.pdbx_description
1 polymer ?
#
loop_
_entity_poly.entity_id
_entity_poly.type
_entity_poly.pdbx_seq_one_letter_code
_entity_poly.pdbx_strand_id
1 'polypeptide(L)'
;MITEIRKTISGTEYWDNKEKRSLFVPTGEEPGFEVTKNPKSMIAKFADDKVIDVKVIELDDMTVKELRDHATSINVEIPADVKKKEDIIKLLS
;
A
#
# COMPACT_ATOMS: atom_id res chain seq x y z
N MET A 1 15.44 -2.44 -20.05
CA MET A 1 15.20 -3.19 -18.81
C MET A 1 14.50 -4.47 -19.18
N ILE A 2 15.11 -5.62 -18.87
CA ILE A 2 14.51 -6.92 -19.11
C ILE A 2 14.18 -7.53 -17.75
N THR A 3 12.91 -7.86 -17.53
CA THR A 3 12.43 -8.35 -16.23
C THR A 3 11.78 -9.71 -16.38
N GLU A 4 12.06 -10.63 -15.46
CA GLU A 4 11.33 -11.88 -15.36
C GLU A 4 9.86 -11.59 -15.04
N ILE A 5 8.95 -12.19 -15.81
CA ILE A 5 7.50 -12.01 -15.63
C ILE A 5 6.80 -13.30 -15.21
N ARG A 6 7.34 -14.46 -15.61
CA ARG A 6 6.79 -15.77 -15.26
C ARG A 6 7.86 -16.85 -15.35
N LYS A 7 7.77 -17.83 -14.45
CA LYS A 7 8.53 -19.08 -14.50
C LYS A 7 7.58 -20.27 -14.59
N THR A 8 7.89 -21.22 -15.47
CA THR A 8 7.10 -22.43 -15.72
C THR A 8 8.00 -23.67 -15.75
N ILE A 9 7.41 -24.86 -15.88
CA ILE A 9 8.18 -26.11 -16.05
C ILE A 9 9.01 -26.11 -17.34
N SER A 10 8.54 -25.43 -18.38
CA SER A 10 9.19 -25.42 -19.70
C SER A 10 10.29 -24.37 -19.82
N GLY A 11 10.26 -23.33 -18.98
CA GLY A 11 11.24 -22.24 -19.02
C GLY A 11 10.76 -20.97 -18.33
N THR A 12 11.51 -19.90 -18.54
CA THR A 12 11.28 -18.58 -17.94
C THR A 12 10.95 -17.56 -19.03
N GLU A 13 9.87 -16.80 -18.80
CA GLU A 13 9.44 -15.70 -19.65
C GLU A 13 9.91 -14.35 -19.08
N TYR A 14 10.39 -13.49 -19.96
CA TYR A 14 10.88 -12.15 -19.65
C TYR A 14 10.19 -11.10 -20.51
N TRP A 15 10.09 -9.88 -20.00
CA TRP A 15 9.61 -8.72 -20.73
C TRP A 15 10.76 -7.76 -21.06
N ASP A 16 10.98 -7.47 -22.34
CA ASP A 16 11.91 -6.43 -22.79
C ASP A 16 11.19 -5.09 -22.96
N ASN A 17 11.47 -4.15 -22.06
CA ASN A 17 10.88 -2.81 -22.10
C ASN A 17 11.41 -1.92 -23.25
N LYS A 18 12.61 -2.21 -23.78
CA LYS A 18 13.22 -1.47 -24.89
C LYS A 18 12.63 -1.93 -26.22
N GLU A 19 12.56 -3.23 -26.43
CA GLU A 19 12.06 -3.82 -27.68
C GLU A 19 10.56 -4.09 -27.68
N LYS A 20 9.89 -3.91 -26.52
CA LYS A 20 8.43 -4.09 -26.33
C LYS A 20 7.95 -5.49 -26.75
N ARG A 21 8.71 -6.52 -26.36
CA ARG A 21 8.40 -7.91 -26.68
C ARG A 21 8.68 -8.85 -25.50
N SER A 22 8.05 -10.01 -25.53
CA SER A 22 8.35 -11.13 -24.65
C SER A 22 9.56 -11.92 -25.15
N LEU A 23 10.42 -12.36 -24.24
CA LEU A 23 11.53 -13.26 -24.49
C LEU A 23 11.30 -14.55 -23.69
N PHE A 24 11.63 -15.71 -24.26
CA PHE A 24 11.49 -17.00 -23.59
C PHE A 24 12.84 -17.70 -23.54
N VAL A 25 13.20 -18.24 -22.38
CA VAL A 25 14.41 -19.04 -22.17
C VAL A 25 13.99 -20.42 -21.67
N PRO A 26 14.32 -21.50 -22.40
CA PRO A 26 14.01 -22.86 -21.97
C PRO A 26 14.65 -23.24 -20.62
N THR A 27 14.02 -24.16 -19.90
CA THR A 27 14.58 -24.70 -18.66
C THR A 27 15.94 -25.37 -18.93
N GLY A 28 16.96 -24.96 -18.18
CA GLY A 28 18.33 -25.48 -18.31
C GLY A 28 19.24 -24.60 -19.17
N GLU A 29 18.70 -23.57 -19.82
CA GLU A 29 19.48 -22.56 -20.54
C GLU A 29 19.60 -21.27 -19.71
N GLU A 30 20.74 -20.60 -19.85
CA GLU A 30 20.95 -19.27 -19.26
C GLU A 30 20.53 -18.17 -20.25
N PRO A 31 19.88 -17.09 -19.78
CA PRO A 31 19.54 -15.97 -20.64
C PRO A 31 20.80 -15.30 -21.21
N GLY A 32 20.87 -15.15 -22.54
CA GLY A 32 21.92 -14.40 -23.23
C GLY A 32 21.83 -12.88 -23.09
N PHE A 33 21.14 -12.38 -22.07
CA PHE A 33 20.91 -10.97 -21.82
C PHE A 33 20.91 -10.68 -20.32
N GLU A 34 21.21 -9.43 -19.96
CA GLU A 34 21.21 -9.01 -18.56
C GLU A 34 19.79 -8.89 -18.02
N VAL A 35 19.45 -9.77 -17.06
CA VAL A 35 18.18 -9.72 -16.34
C VAL A 35 18.27 -8.69 -15.23
N THR A 36 17.35 -7.72 -15.25
CA THR A 36 17.21 -6.73 -14.19
C THR A 36 16.66 -7.40 -12.93
N LYS A 37 17.51 -7.54 -11.90
CA LYS A 37 17.10 -8.01 -10.58
C LYS A 37 16.55 -6.82 -9.79
N ASN A 38 15.36 -6.99 -9.20
CA ASN A 38 14.68 -5.96 -8.40
C ASN A 38 14.41 -4.64 -9.16
N PRO A 39 13.62 -4.66 -10.25
CA PRO A 39 13.27 -3.44 -10.98
C PRO A 39 12.52 -2.46 -10.07
N LYS A 40 12.81 -1.16 -10.20
CA LYS A 40 12.03 -0.13 -9.51
C LYS A 40 10.56 -0.30 -9.92
N SER A 41 9.70 -0.48 -8.93
CA SER A 41 8.27 -0.63 -9.16
C SER A 41 7.73 0.60 -9.90
N MET A 42 7.00 0.35 -10.98
CA MET A 42 6.20 1.36 -11.70
C MET A 42 4.82 1.55 -11.05
N ILE A 43 4.56 0.91 -9.90
CA ILE A 43 3.43 1.26 -9.06
C ILE A 43 3.58 2.76 -8.77
N ALA A 44 2.65 3.57 -9.31
CA ALA A 44 2.55 4.96 -8.94
C ALA A 44 2.60 5.03 -7.41
N LYS A 45 3.47 5.89 -6.87
CA LYS A 45 3.60 6.14 -5.44
C LYS A 45 2.29 6.69 -4.86
N PHE A 46 1.23 5.89 -4.81
CA PHE A 46 0.06 6.12 -3.97
C PHE A 46 0.31 5.65 -2.54
N ALA A 47 1.43 4.96 -2.33
CA ALA A 47 2.09 4.88 -1.05
C ALA A 47 3.57 5.12 -1.33
N ASP A 48 4.05 6.35 -1.11
CA ASP A 48 5.36 6.43 -0.49
C ASP A 48 5.30 5.50 0.73
N ASP A 49 6.40 4.81 1.01
CA ASP A 49 6.73 4.22 2.31
C ASP A 49 6.77 5.29 3.42
N LYS A 50 5.82 6.23 3.45
CA LYS A 50 5.18 6.50 4.71
C LYS A 50 4.68 5.13 5.17
N VAL A 51 5.43 4.54 6.09
CA VAL A 51 4.82 4.22 7.38
C VAL A 51 3.77 5.30 7.57
N ILE A 52 2.52 5.00 7.20
CA ILE A 52 1.42 5.73 7.77
C ILE A 52 1.72 5.43 9.22
N ASP A 53 2.28 6.41 9.93
CA ASP A 53 2.17 6.40 11.37
C ASP A 53 0.68 6.20 11.53
N VAL A 54 0.28 4.95 11.75
CA VAL A 54 -0.98 4.62 12.35
C VAL A 54 -0.74 5.22 13.70
N LYS A 55 -1.00 6.52 13.78
CA LYS A 55 -1.08 7.25 15.01
C LYS A 55 -2.20 6.47 15.68
N VAL A 56 -1.82 5.57 16.56
CA VAL A 56 -2.76 4.93 17.46
C VAL A 56 -3.19 6.11 18.30
N ILE A 57 -4.28 6.75 17.87
CA ILE A 57 -4.85 7.87 18.57
C ILE A 57 -5.53 7.20 19.76
N GLU A 58 -4.90 7.30 20.92
CA GLU A 58 -5.50 6.88 22.19
C GLU A 58 -6.67 7.83 22.50
N LEU A 59 -7.84 7.50 21.95
CA LEU A 59 -9.08 8.26 22.15
C LEU A 59 -9.50 8.26 23.63
N ASP A 60 -9.07 7.25 24.39
CA ASP A 60 -9.36 7.10 25.82
C ASP A 60 -8.70 8.17 26.71
N ASP A 61 -7.65 8.85 26.26
CA ASP A 61 -7.02 9.93 27.03
C ASP A 61 -7.57 11.33 26.69
N MET A 62 -8.29 11.45 25.57
CA MET A 62 -8.85 12.72 25.12
C MET A 62 -10.08 13.15 25.94
N THR A 63 -10.27 14.45 26.11
CA THR A 63 -11.51 15.01 26.66
C THR A 63 -12.64 14.99 25.63
N VAL A 64 -13.89 15.12 26.08
CA VAL A 64 -15.08 15.14 25.19
C VAL A 64 -14.99 16.23 24.12
N LYS A 65 -14.37 17.37 24.44
CA LYS A 65 -14.17 18.46 23.49
C LYS A 65 -13.17 18.06 22.39
N GLU A 66 -12.03 17.50 22.79
CA GLU A 66 -10.99 17.06 21.84
C GLU A 66 -11.48 15.94 20.93
N LEU A 67 -12.32 15.03 21.44
CA LEU A 67 -12.96 14.00 20.62
C LEU A 67 -13.90 14.59 19.55
N ARG A 68 -14.61 15.68 19.86
CA ARG A 68 -15.48 16.38 18.90
C ARG A 68 -14.69 17.17 17.85
N ASP A 69 -13.58 17.78 18.25
CA ASP A 69 -12.66 18.46 17.34
C ASP A 69 -11.97 17.45 16.40
N HIS A 70 -11.62 16.27 16.94
CA HIS A 70 -11.09 15.16 16.15
C HIS A 70 -12.13 14.64 15.15
N ALA A 71 -13.37 14.42 15.59
CA ALA A 71 -14.48 14.02 14.74
C ALA A 71 -14.67 14.99 13.55
N THR A 72 -14.62 16.28 13.82
CA THR A 72 -14.71 17.32 12.77
C THR A 72 -13.56 17.24 11.78
N SER A 73 -12.35 16.95 12.28
CA SER A 73 -11.14 16.79 11.46
C SER A 73 -11.23 15.58 10.52
N ILE A 74 -11.92 14.52 10.94
CA ILE A 74 -12.20 13.32 10.11
C ILE A 74 -13.57 13.38 9.41
N ASN A 75 -14.25 14.52 9.44
CA ASN A 75 -15.56 14.74 8.83
C ASN A 75 -16.69 13.83 9.38
N VAL A 76 -16.60 13.47 10.67
CA VAL A 76 -17.63 12.73 11.42
C VAL A 76 -18.43 13.71 12.28
N GLU A 77 -19.75 13.71 12.13
CA GLU A 77 -20.65 14.52 12.94
C GLU A 77 -21.13 13.74 14.17
N ILE A 78 -20.85 14.25 15.37
CA ILE A 78 -21.33 13.65 16.62
C ILE A 78 -22.60 14.38 17.08
N PRO A 79 -23.76 13.69 17.17
CA PRO A 79 -25.01 14.30 17.62
C PRO A 79 -24.88 14.98 18.99
N ALA A 80 -25.63 16.06 19.21
CA ALA A 80 -25.63 16.80 20.49
C ALA A 80 -26.14 15.97 21.68
N ASP A 81 -26.95 14.94 21.39
CA ASP A 81 -27.50 14.02 22.39
C ASP A 81 -26.44 13.06 22.95
N VAL A 82 -25.35 12.83 22.21
CA VAL A 82 -24.24 11.98 22.65
C VAL A 82 -23.30 12.79 23.54
N LYS A 83 -23.47 12.65 24.85
CA LYS A 83 -22.66 13.36 25.87
C LYS A 83 -21.65 12.47 26.60
N LYS A 84 -21.79 11.15 26.50
CA LYS A 84 -20.92 10.19 27.17
C LYS A 84 -19.64 9.97 26.35
N LYS A 85 -18.49 10.05 27.01
CA LYS A 85 -17.17 9.87 26.37
C LYS A 85 -17.06 8.52 25.65
N GLU A 86 -17.47 7.44 26.32
CA GLU A 86 -17.41 6.08 25.75
C GLU A 86 -18.22 5.94 24.45
N ASP A 87 -19.41 6.54 24.39
CA ASP A 87 -20.27 6.48 23.21
C ASP A 87 -19.70 7.31 22.06
N ILE A 88 -19.02 8.43 22.37
CA ILE A 88 -18.28 9.21 21.36
C ILE A 88 -17.10 8.41 20.81
N ILE A 89 -16.34 7.72 21.67
CA ILE A 89 -15.20 6.90 21.25
C ILE A 89 -15.68 5.76 20.33
N LYS A 90 -16.81 5.11 20.63
CA LYS A 90 -17.42 4.09 19.77
C LYS A 90 -17.80 4.59 18.38
N LEU A 91 -18.08 5.89 18.21
CA LEU A 91 -18.39 6.49 16.92
C LEU A 91 -17.14 6.86 16.10
N LEU A 92 -15.97 6.91 16.76
CA LEU A 92 -14.69 7.32 16.15
C LEU A 92 -13.73 6.15 15.91
N SER A 93 -14.02 4.96 16.44
CA SER A 93 -13.30 3.70 16.21
C SER A 93 -13.87 2.90 15.05
#